data_AF-A0AAU6RTN5-F1
#
_entry.id   AF-A0AAU6RTN5-F1
#
_cell.length_a   1.000
_cell.length_b   1.000
_cell.length_c   1.000
_cell.angle_alpha   90.00
_cell.angle_beta   90.00
_cell.angle_gamma   90.00
#
_symmetry.space_group_name_H-M   'P 1'
#
loop_
_entity.id
_entity.type
_entity.pdbx_description
1 polymer ?
#
loop_
_entity_poly.entity_id
_entity_poly.type
_entity_poly.pdbx_seq_one_letter_code
_entity_poly.pdbx_strand_id
1 'polypeptide(L)'
;MMIKINTIEQFEKLLDEHTNVYFLKHSDTCPISASAYDQFENFMYERDINGYYLIVQQARELSDYIADLTKVKHESPQAFYFSDKAVKWHDSHRNITIANLSKAEE
;
A
#
# COMPACT_ATOMS: atom_id res chain seq x y z
N MET A 1 9.81 2.37 8.47
CA MET A 1 8.71 2.48 9.46
C MET A 1 7.35 2.41 8.75
N MET A 2 6.29 2.03 9.45
CA MET A 2 4.91 2.03 8.90
C MET A 2 4.16 3.32 9.27
N ILE A 3 3.68 4.05 8.27
CA ILE A 3 3.04 5.36 8.43
C ILE A 3 1.59 5.28 7.96
N LYS A 4 0.65 5.57 8.87
CA LYS A 4 -0.78 5.54 8.57
C LYS A 4 -1.23 6.83 7.89
N ILE A 5 -2.01 6.69 6.82
CA ILE A 5 -2.63 7.76 6.05
C ILE A 5 -4.15 7.55 6.03
N ASN A 6 -4.92 8.63 6.19
CA ASN A 6 -6.39 8.53 6.31
C ASN A 6 -7.16 9.40 5.30
N THR A 7 -6.52 10.37 4.64
CA THR A 7 -7.21 11.30 3.73
C THR A 7 -6.59 11.31 2.34
N ILE A 8 -7.38 11.76 1.36
CA ILE A 8 -6.93 11.93 -0.04
C ILE A 8 -5.79 12.93 -0.11
N GLU A 9 -5.88 14.06 0.59
CA GLU A 9 -4.86 15.12 0.56
C GLU A 9 -3.51 14.62 1.07
N GLN A 10 -3.51 13.79 2.11
CA GLN A 10 -2.28 13.18 2.62
C GLN A 10 -1.66 12.21 1.61
N PHE A 11 -2.49 11.45 0.89
CA PHE A 11 -2.04 10.51 -0.12
C PHE A 11 -1.51 11.22 -1.37
N GLU A 12 -2.19 12.26 -1.86
CA GLU A 12 -1.70 13.06 -2.98
C GLU A 12 -0.38 13.76 -2.63
N LYS A 13 -0.31 14.37 -1.43
CA LYS A 13 0.93 14.97 -0.94
C LYS A 13 2.08 13.95 -0.85
N LEU A 14 1.80 12.73 -0.39
CA LEU A 14 2.77 11.63 -0.37
C LEU A 14 3.32 11.33 -1.78
N LEU A 15 2.46 11.23 -2.79
CA LEU A 15 2.88 11.01 -4.17
C LEU A 15 3.62 12.23 -4.77
N ASP A 16 3.36 13.44 -4.27
CA ASP A 16 4.07 14.65 -4.67
C ASP A 16 5.47 14.76 -4.06
N GLU A 17 5.63 14.38 -2.79
CA GLU A 17 6.88 14.53 -2.04
C GLU A 17 7.87 13.38 -2.29
N HIS A 18 7.38 12.22 -2.73
CA HIS A 18 8.18 11.01 -2.88
C HIS A 18 8.06 10.41 -4.28
N THR A 19 9.20 10.21 -4.94
CA THR A 19 9.27 9.54 -6.25
C THR A 19 8.78 8.10 -6.18
N ASN A 20 9.18 7.37 -5.13
CA ASN A 20 8.87 5.96 -4.93
C ASN A 20 8.09 5.76 -3.63
N VAL A 21 6.92 5.11 -3.71
CA VAL A 21 6.02 4.92 -2.57
C VAL A 21 5.48 3.50 -2.57
N TYR A 22 5.73 2.78 -1.48
CA TYR A 22 5.00 1.56 -1.16
C TYR A 22 3.76 1.90 -0.32
N PHE A 23 2.59 1.44 -0.77
CA PHE A 23 1.32 1.70 -0.10
C PHE A 23 0.50 0.42 0.12
N LEU A 24 -0.08 0.25 1.31
CA LEU A 24 -0.91 -0.90 1.67
C LEU A 24 -2.34 -0.46 2.06
N LYS A 25 -3.35 -1.05 1.43
CA LYS A 25 -4.72 -1.08 1.96
C LYS A 25 -4.83 -2.27 2.91
N HIS A 26 -5.01 -1.99 4.19
CA HIS A 26 -5.12 -3.00 5.25
C HIS A 26 -6.54 -3.04 5.83
N SER A 27 -6.96 -4.21 6.33
CA SER A 27 -8.18 -4.45 7.08
C SER A 27 -7.86 -5.05 8.46
N ASP A 28 -8.22 -4.33 9.53
CA ASP A 28 -7.98 -4.78 10.93
C ASP A 28 -8.77 -6.04 11.34
N THR A 29 -9.79 -6.41 10.56
CA THR A 29 -10.72 -7.49 10.90
C THR A 29 -10.51 -8.75 10.05
N CYS A 30 -9.45 -8.78 9.23
CA CYS A 30 -9.17 -9.86 8.29
C CYS A 30 -7.81 -10.50 8.59
N PRO A 31 -7.75 -11.79 9.00
CA PRO A 31 -6.48 -12.47 9.26
C PRO A 31 -5.52 -12.52 8.06
N ILE A 32 -6.06 -12.60 6.83
CA ILE A 32 -5.25 -12.53 5.60
C ILE A 32 -4.59 -11.16 5.49
N SER A 33 -5.29 -10.10 5.88
CA SER A 33 -4.76 -8.74 5.88
C SER A 33 -3.71 -8.51 6.96
N ALA A 34 -3.86 -9.13 8.13
CA ALA A 34 -2.82 -9.11 9.17
C ALA A 34 -1.53 -9.75 8.65
N SER A 35 -1.61 -10.94 8.05
CA SER A 35 -0.44 -11.60 7.48
C SER A 35 0.23 -10.79 6.36
N ALA A 36 -0.55 -10.15 5.49
CA ALA A 36 -0.02 -9.28 4.44
C ALA A 36 0.64 -8.01 5.01
N TYR A 37 0.09 -7.44 6.08
CA TYR A 37 0.68 -6.31 6.79
C TYR A 37 2.04 -6.69 7.39
N ASP A 38 2.14 -7.86 8.04
CA ASP A 38 3.41 -8.33 8.60
C ASP A 38 4.48 -8.52 7.50
N GLN A 39 4.11 -9.09 6.35
CA GLN A 39 5.02 -9.23 5.21
C GLN A 39 5.48 -7.86 4.69
N PHE A 40 4.57 -6.91 4.57
CA PHE A 40 4.84 -5.57 4.08
C PHE A 40 5.72 -4.79 5.06
N GLU A 41 5.39 -4.81 6.36
CA GLU A 41 6.17 -4.15 7.42
C GLU A 41 7.59 -4.72 7.51
N ASN A 42 7.75 -6.05 7.46
CA ASN A 42 9.06 -6.69 7.46
C ASN A 42 9.89 -6.28 6.25
N PHE A 43 9.29 -6.22 5.05
CA PHE A 43 9.99 -5.72 3.87
C PHE A 43 10.49 -4.27 4.04
N MET A 44 9.65 -3.37 4.58
CA MET A 44 10.06 -1.98 4.84
C MET A 44 11.17 -1.89 5.87
N TYR A 45 11.10 -2.72 6.92
CA TYR A 45 12.11 -2.80 7.97
C TYR A 45 13.45 -3.30 7.42
N GLU A 46 13.46 -4.38 6.65
CA GLU A 46 14.68 -4.95 6.04
C GLU A 46 15.35 -4.00 5.05
N ARG A 47 14.55 -3.16 4.37
CA ARG A 47 15.04 -2.16 3.40
C ARG A 47 15.39 -0.81 4.01
N ASP A 48 15.11 -0.61 5.30
CA ASP A 48 15.24 0.68 6.00
C ASP A 48 14.50 1.84 5.27
N ILE A 49 13.27 1.57 4.82
CA ILE A 49 12.41 2.54 4.13
C ILE A 49 11.08 2.75 4.85
N ASN A 50 10.35 3.78 4.45
CA ASN A 50 8.99 4.01 4.92
C ASN A 50 7.98 3.28 4.03
N GLY A 51 7.07 2.55 4.67
CA GLY A 51 5.84 2.07 4.06
C GLY A 51 4.66 2.89 4.54
N TYR A 52 3.68 3.06 3.66
CA TYR A 52 2.48 3.81 3.95
C TYR A 52 1.27 2.89 3.89
N TYR A 53 0.26 3.16 4.70
CA TYR A 53 -0.93 2.32 4.69
C TYR A 53 -2.18 3.08 5.13
N LEU A 54 -3.33 2.55 4.75
CA LEU A 54 -4.62 2.94 5.31
C LEU A 54 -5.31 1.72 5.94
N ILE A 55 -6.24 1.99 6.85
CA ILE A 55 -7.18 0.99 7.35
C ILE A 55 -8.50 1.20 6.62
N VAL A 56 -8.91 0.26 5.78
CA VAL A 56 -10.04 0.40 4.83
C VAL A 56 -11.34 0.79 5.54
N GLN A 57 -11.61 0.20 6.71
CA GLN A 57 -12.80 0.48 7.50
C GLN A 57 -12.84 1.93 8.04
N GLN A 58 -11.68 2.57 8.17
CA GLN A 58 -11.54 3.92 8.75
C GLN A 58 -11.33 5.00 7.69
N ALA A 59 -10.90 4.62 6.49
CA ALA A 59 -10.54 5.54 5.40
C ALA A 59 -11.14 5.07 4.05
N ARG A 60 -12.45 4.77 4.05
CA ARG A 60 -13.15 4.23 2.87
C ARG A 60 -13.06 5.16 1.66
N GLU A 61 -13.22 6.46 1.88
CA GLU A 61 -13.12 7.48 0.83
C GLU A 61 -11.74 7.47 0.15
N LEU A 62 -10.65 7.44 0.93
CA LEU A 62 -9.30 7.30 0.38
C LEU A 62 -9.11 5.94 -0.32
N SER A 63 -9.63 4.86 0.24
CA SER A 63 -9.54 3.53 -0.36
C SER A 63 -10.22 3.48 -1.73
N ASP A 64 -11.40 4.08 -1.87
CA ASP A 64 -12.17 4.14 -3.10
C ASP A 64 -11.47 5.07 -4.11
N TYR A 65 -10.98 6.25 -3.66
CA TYR A 65 -10.17 7.15 -4.47
C TYR A 65 -8.94 6.46 -5.08
N ILE A 66 -8.19 5.68 -4.30
CA ILE A 66 -7.02 4.95 -4.83
C ILE A 66 -7.45 3.94 -5.90
N ALA A 67 -8.59 3.26 -5.74
CA ALA A 67 -9.08 2.34 -6.78
C ALA A 67 -9.42 3.09 -8.08
N ASP A 68 -10.06 4.27 -7.97
CA ASP A 68 -10.41 5.11 -9.11
C ASP A 68 -9.19 5.74 -9.79
N LEU A 69 -8.20 6.19 -9.02
CA LEU A 69 -6.95 6.76 -9.53
C LEU A 69 -6.16 5.72 -10.31
N THR A 70 -6.00 4.53 -9.73
CA THR A 70 -5.15 3.48 -10.27
C THR A 70 -5.82 2.63 -11.35
N LYS A 71 -7.16 2.71 -11.45
CA LYS A 71 -8.01 1.80 -12.25
C LYS A 71 -7.86 0.32 -11.85
N VAL A 72 -7.26 0.06 -10.71
CA VAL A 72 -7.17 -1.28 -10.12
C VAL A 72 -8.37 -1.47 -9.20
N LYS A 73 -9.13 -2.54 -9.43
CA LYS A 73 -10.27 -2.88 -8.57
C LYS A 73 -9.83 -2.95 -7.11
N HIS A 74 -10.64 -2.39 -6.22
CA HIS A 74 -10.39 -2.48 -4.78
C HIS A 74 -10.32 -3.94 -4.31
N GLU A 75 -9.26 -4.25 -3.57
CA GLU A 75 -9.08 -5.48 -2.81
C GLU A 75 -8.58 -5.12 -1.39
N SER A 76 -8.73 -6.05 -0.42
CA SER A 76 -8.15 -5.89 0.92
C SER A 76 -7.77 -7.24 1.52
N PRO A 77 -6.47 -7.50 1.83
CA PRO A 77 -5.35 -6.56 1.70
C PRO A 77 -4.94 -6.32 0.24
N GLN A 78 -4.41 -5.14 -0.05
CA GLN A 78 -3.91 -4.77 -1.39
C GLN A 78 -2.69 -3.85 -1.27
N ALA A 79 -1.58 -4.24 -1.89
CA ALA A 79 -0.35 -3.47 -1.90
C ALA A 79 -0.11 -2.85 -3.27
N PHE A 80 0.52 -1.68 -3.27
CA PHE A 80 0.90 -0.91 -4.45
C PHE A 80 2.34 -0.45 -4.32
N TYR A 81 3.02 -0.36 -5.45
CA TYR A 81 4.23 0.41 -5.61
C TYR A 81 4.01 1.49 -6.68
N PHE A 82 4.16 2.73 -6.25
CA PHE A 82 4.08 3.90 -7.10
C PHE A 82 5.50 4.36 -7.42
N SER A 83 5.75 4.68 -8.69
CA SER A 83 6.95 5.38 -9.14
C SER A 83 6.55 6.49 -10.10
N ASP A 84 7.04 7.71 -9.85
CA ASP A 84 6.64 8.92 -10.57
C ASP A 84 5.12 9.10 -10.61
N LYS A 85 4.46 8.92 -9.45
CA LYS A 85 3.00 9.02 -9.26
C LYS A 85 2.15 8.00 -10.03
N ALA A 86 2.77 7.09 -10.77
CA ALA A 86 2.09 6.03 -11.50
C ALA A 86 2.24 4.69 -10.77
N VAL A 87 1.21 3.85 -10.81
CA VAL A 87 1.32 2.46 -10.32
C VAL A 87 2.24 1.70 -11.25
N LYS A 88 3.35 1.19 -10.72
CA LYS A 88 4.25 0.27 -11.43
C LYS A 88 3.96 -1.18 -11.10
N TRP A 89 3.51 -1.44 -9.89
CA TRP A 89 3.20 -2.77 -9.42
C TRP A 89 2.05 -2.73 -8.41
N HIS A 90 1.23 -3.78 -8.39
CA HIS A 90 0.24 -4.00 -7.35
C HIS A 90 -0.02 -5.50 -7.18
N ASP A 91 -0.41 -5.91 -5.97
CA ASP A 91 -0.89 -7.27 -5.70
C ASP A 91 -1.81 -7.28 -4.48
N SER A 92 -2.43 -8.42 -4.18
CA SER A 92 -3.42 -8.52 -3.10
C SER A 92 -3.37 -9.86 -2.36
N HIS A 93 -4.05 -9.91 -1.22
CA HIS A 93 -4.22 -11.13 -0.43
C HIS A 93 -2.89 -11.84 -0.13
N ARG A 94 -2.79 -13.12 -0.49
CA ARG A 94 -1.65 -14.01 -0.18
C ARG A 94 -0.43 -13.76 -1.06
N ASN A 95 -0.57 -12.94 -2.09
CA ASN A 95 0.55 -12.62 -2.97
C ASN A 95 1.39 -11.45 -2.43
N ILE A 96 0.91 -10.72 -1.42
CA ILE A 96 1.70 -9.71 -0.72
C ILE A 96 2.72 -10.45 0.16
N THR A 97 3.88 -10.71 -0.42
CA THR A 97 5.02 -11.40 0.20
C THR A 97 6.28 -10.58 -0.04
N ILE A 98 7.28 -10.72 0.82
CA ILE A 98 8.60 -10.07 0.66
C ILE A 98 9.17 -10.31 -0.76
N ALA A 99 9.05 -11.55 -1.27
CA ALA A 99 9.57 -11.93 -2.58
C ALA A 99 8.84 -11.29 -3.77
N ASN A 100 7.56 -10.96 -3.62
CA ASN A 100 6.81 -10.25 -4.67
C ASN A 100 7.00 -8.73 -4.54
N LEU A 101 7.09 -8.21 -3.31
CA LEU A 101 7.40 -6.80 -3.06
C LEU A 101 8.78 -6.41 -3.60
N SER A 102 9.77 -7.31 -3.52
CA SER A 102 11.11 -7.06 -4.07
C SER A 102 11.15 -6.95 -5.59
N LYS A 103 10.16 -7.52 -6.29
CA LYS A 103 10.05 -7.44 -7.76
C LYS A 103 9.33 -6.17 -8.23
N ALA A 104 8.78 -5.38 -7.30
CA ALA A 104 8.02 -4.18 -7.66
C ALA A 104 8.89 -3.09 -8.30
N GLU A 105 10.21 -3.12 -8.04
CA GLU A 105 11.20 -2.14 -8.54
C GLU A 105 11.90 -2.59 -9.84
N GLU A 106 11.61 -3.81 -10.32
CA GLU A 106 12.15 -4.37 -11.57
C GLU A 106 11.42 -3.82 -12.80
#